data_AF-A0A5P2CQR2-F1
#
_entry.id   AF-A0A5P2CQR2-F1
#
_cell.length_a   1.000
_cell.length_b   1.000
_cell.length_c   1.000
_cell.angle_alpha   90.00
_cell.angle_beta   90.00
_cell.angle_gamma   90.00
#
_symmetry.space_group_name_H-M   'P 1'
#
loop_
_entity.id
_entity.type
_entity.pdbx_description
1 polymer ?
#
loop_
_entity_poly.entity_id
_entity_poly.type
_entity_poly.pdbx_seq_one_letter_code
_entity_poly.pdbx_strand_id
1 'polypeptide(L)'
;MSDVPETYLGAAVPDDIKKQWRRWEGAEWRKAQYRATNRLYPPDERFNVRAPEGMCERHWDMRIGYRNMHFDPVTGDRWPGHPGSLFIVIGSDLNAVREERRCEWDEKASEQMQLIERICLSGRSPQCTPRETS
;
A
#
# COMPACT_ATOMS: atom_id res chain seq x y z
N MET A 1 -16.07 11.01 -12.02
CA MET A 1 -15.52 9.65 -12.07
C MET A 1 -14.04 9.78 -12.42
N SER A 2 -13.13 9.14 -11.69
CA SER A 2 -11.71 9.16 -12.09
C SER A 2 -11.57 8.14 -13.20
N ASP A 3 -11.42 8.62 -14.43
CA ASP A 3 -11.25 7.76 -15.60
C ASP A 3 -10.01 6.90 -15.42
N VAL A 4 -10.22 5.60 -15.59
CA VAL A 4 -9.14 4.63 -15.66
C VAL A 4 -8.43 4.86 -17.00
N PRO A 5 -7.10 4.99 -17.03
CA PRO A 5 -6.41 5.25 -18.29
C PRO A 5 -6.48 4.01 -19.21
N GLU A 6 -6.55 4.26 -20.52
CA GLU A 6 -6.45 3.19 -21.53
C GLU A 6 -5.04 2.58 -21.59
N THR A 7 -4.03 3.37 -21.23
CA THR A 7 -2.62 2.96 -21.19
C THR A 7 -1.93 3.40 -19.90
N TYR A 8 -1.00 2.61 -19.39
CA TYR A 8 -0.15 2.95 -18.25
C TYR A 8 1.30 2.60 -18.57
N LEU A 9 2.20 3.57 -18.50
CA LEU A 9 3.62 3.43 -18.87
C LEU A 9 3.83 2.81 -20.26
N GLY A 10 2.95 3.15 -21.22
CA GLY A 10 3.00 2.66 -22.60
C GLY A 10 2.38 1.26 -22.81
N ALA A 11 2.01 0.54 -21.75
CA ALA A 11 1.27 -0.71 -21.86
C ALA A 11 -0.24 -0.45 -21.88
N ALA A 12 -0.98 -1.18 -22.73
CA ALA A 12 -2.44 -1.17 -22.69
C ALA A 12 -2.94 -1.76 -21.37
N VAL A 13 -3.92 -1.12 -20.73
CA VAL A 13 -4.52 -1.61 -19.48
C VAL A 13 -5.56 -2.67 -19.82
N PRO A 14 -5.40 -3.93 -19.38
CA PRO A 14 -6.39 -4.99 -19.62
C PRO A 14 -7.75 -4.67 -18.99
N ASP A 15 -8.85 -5.12 -19.60
CA ASP A 15 -10.21 -4.80 -19.14
C ASP A 15 -10.51 -5.31 -17.71
N ASP A 16 -9.93 -6.44 -17.32
CA ASP A 16 -10.02 -6.98 -15.95
C ASP A 16 -9.27 -6.09 -14.95
N ILE A 17 -8.14 -5.52 -15.34
CA ILE A 17 -7.38 -4.54 -14.54
C ILE A 17 -8.11 -3.21 -14.49
N LYS A 18 -8.80 -2.79 -15.57
CA LYS A 18 -9.59 -1.56 -15.56
C LYS A 18 -10.66 -1.59 -14.47
N LYS A 19 -11.35 -2.73 -14.32
CA LYS A 19 -12.34 -2.96 -13.26
C LYS A 19 -11.72 -2.95 -11.85
N GLN A 20 -10.45 -3.34 -11.75
CA GLN A 20 -9.70 -3.46 -10.50
C GLN A 20 -8.73 -2.29 -10.27
N TRP A 21 -8.84 -1.21 -11.05
CA TRP A 21 -7.82 -0.16 -11.08
C TRP A 21 -7.54 0.45 -9.71
N ARG A 22 -8.59 0.59 -8.88
CA ARG A 22 -8.51 1.14 -7.53
C ARG A 22 -8.50 0.06 -6.43
N ARG A 23 -8.18 -1.19 -6.80
CA ARG A 23 -8.03 -2.35 -5.91
C ARG A 23 -6.56 -2.79 -5.87
N TRP A 24 -6.25 -3.76 -5.00
CA TRP A 24 -4.89 -4.27 -4.82
C TRP A 24 -4.35 -4.95 -6.08
N GLU A 25 -5.19 -5.61 -6.84
CA GLU A 25 -4.82 -6.26 -8.10
C GLU A 25 -4.38 -5.23 -9.14
N GLY A 26 -5.06 -4.09 -9.22
CA GLY A 26 -4.62 -2.97 -10.05
C GLY A 26 -3.30 -2.35 -9.57
N ALA A 27 -3.09 -2.27 -8.25
CA ALA A 27 -1.82 -1.82 -7.67
C ALA A 27 -0.66 -2.78 -7.99
N GLU A 28 -0.85 -4.09 -7.83
CA GLU A 28 0.15 -5.10 -8.21
C GLU A 28 0.48 -5.02 -9.70
N TRP A 29 -0.53 -4.87 -10.56
CA TRP A 29 -0.30 -4.71 -11.99
C TRP A 29 0.52 -3.45 -12.31
N ARG A 30 0.20 -2.29 -11.70
CA ARG A 30 0.99 -1.06 -11.89
C ARG A 30 2.43 -1.21 -11.41
N LYS A 31 2.67 -1.85 -10.26
CA LYS A 31 4.02 -2.16 -9.78
C LYS A 31 4.77 -3.07 -10.75
N ALA A 32 4.10 -4.08 -11.30
CA ALA A 32 4.69 -4.98 -12.31
C ALA A 32 5.07 -4.22 -13.58
N GLN A 33 4.20 -3.34 -14.10
CA GLN A 33 4.53 -2.48 -15.24
C GLN A 33 5.72 -1.56 -14.96
N TYR A 34 5.80 -0.98 -13.76
CA TYR A 34 6.93 -0.16 -13.38
C TYR A 34 8.24 -0.95 -13.38
N ARG A 35 8.25 -2.15 -12.78
CA ARG A 35 9.42 -3.05 -12.76
C ARG A 35 9.84 -3.49 -14.17
N ALA A 36 8.90 -3.67 -15.09
CA ALA A 36 9.18 -3.99 -16.49
C ALA A 36 9.94 -2.86 -17.23
N THR A 37 9.93 -1.62 -16.71
CA THR A 37 10.71 -0.49 -17.26
C THR A 37 12.15 -0.41 -16.71
N ASN A 38 12.67 -1.50 -16.12
CA ASN A 38 13.99 -1.56 -15.46
C ASN A 38 14.16 -0.57 -14.29
N ARG A 39 13.07 -0.19 -13.63
CA ARG A 39 13.09 0.64 -12.43
C ARG A 39 12.82 -0.22 -11.20
N LEU A 40 13.77 -0.26 -10.27
CA LEU A 40 13.76 -1.15 -9.10
C LEU A 40 12.75 -0.72 -8.02
N TYR A 41 12.53 0.58 -7.87
CA TYR A 41 11.77 1.16 -6.76
C TYR A 41 10.45 1.75 -7.26
N PRO A 42 9.35 0.96 -7.29
CA PRO A 42 8.05 1.43 -7.76
C PRO A 42 7.47 2.51 -6.84
N PRO A 43 6.61 3.40 -7.34
CA PRO A 43 5.92 4.34 -6.47
C PRO A 43 5.03 3.61 -5.46
N ASP A 44 4.74 4.27 -4.35
CA ASP A 44 3.81 3.74 -3.35
C ASP A 44 2.37 3.70 -3.89
N GLU A 45 1.90 2.49 -4.16
CA GLU A 45 0.57 2.26 -4.73
C GLU A 45 -0.57 2.28 -3.70
N ARG A 46 -0.27 2.32 -2.39
CA ARG A 46 -1.30 2.41 -1.32
C ARG A 46 -2.24 3.58 -1.51
N PHE A 47 -1.74 4.70 -2.01
CA PHE A 47 -2.53 5.92 -2.23
C PHE A 47 -3.55 5.79 -3.36
N ASN A 48 -3.31 4.86 -4.30
CA ASN A 48 -4.19 4.59 -5.43
C ASN A 48 -5.25 3.53 -5.14
N VAL A 49 -5.17 2.83 -3.99
CA VAL A 49 -6.13 1.80 -3.58
C VAL A 49 -7.24 2.38 -2.70
N ARG A 50 -8.48 2.16 -3.12
CA ARG A 50 -9.69 2.56 -2.36
C ARG A 50 -10.10 1.46 -1.39
N ALA A 51 -10.64 1.89 -0.24
CA ALA A 51 -11.24 0.95 0.70
C ALA A 51 -12.34 0.11 0.02
N PRO A 52 -12.43 -1.19 0.30
CA PRO A 52 -13.56 -2.01 -0.09
C PRO A 52 -14.87 -1.51 0.54
N GLU A 53 -15.97 -1.74 -0.16
CA GLU A 53 -17.30 -1.46 0.35
C GLU A 53 -17.62 -2.41 1.51
N GLY A 54 -18.44 -1.97 2.46
CA GLY A 54 -18.86 -2.80 3.59
C GLY A 54 -17.86 -2.86 4.75
N MET A 55 -16.74 -2.14 4.69
CA MET A 55 -15.90 -1.95 5.88
C MET A 55 -16.66 -1.17 6.97
N CYS A 56 -16.49 -1.59 8.23
CA CYS A 56 -16.98 -0.82 9.37
C CYS A 56 -16.04 0.36 9.65
N GLU A 57 -16.56 1.41 10.30
CA GLU A 57 -15.85 2.66 10.58
C GLU A 57 -14.51 2.42 11.29
N ARG A 58 -14.50 1.61 12.36
CA ARG A 58 -13.27 1.30 13.10
C ARG A 58 -12.15 0.71 12.24
N HIS A 59 -12.44 -0.24 11.36
CA HIS A 59 -11.42 -0.82 10.49
C HIS A 59 -11.07 0.14 9.34
N TRP A 60 -12.00 1.00 8.92
CA TRP A 60 -11.70 2.07 7.98
C TRP A 60 -10.67 3.05 8.58
N ASP A 61 -10.83 3.49 9.83
CA ASP A 61 -9.88 4.37 10.51
C ASP A 61 -8.49 3.72 10.63
N MET A 62 -8.44 2.45 11.08
CA MET A 62 -7.18 1.71 11.17
C MET A 62 -6.49 1.61 9.80
N ARG A 63 -7.25 1.31 8.75
CA ARG A 63 -6.74 1.24 7.37
C ARG A 63 -6.18 2.58 6.92
N ILE A 64 -6.87 3.68 7.21
CA ILE A 64 -6.41 5.04 6.89
C ILE A 64 -5.12 5.37 7.66
N GLY A 65 -4.99 4.94 8.91
CA GLY A 65 -3.75 5.07 9.68
C GLY A 65 -2.55 4.47 8.96
N TYR A 66 -2.66 3.24 8.46
CA TYR A 66 -1.58 2.60 7.68
C TYR A 66 -1.40 3.20 6.28
N ARG A 67 -2.47 3.69 5.65
CA ARG A 67 -2.36 4.40 4.36
C ARG A 67 -1.50 5.66 4.49
N ASN A 68 -1.65 6.38 5.59
CA ASN A 68 -0.95 7.64 5.86
C ASN A 68 0.37 7.45 6.63
N MET A 69 0.84 6.20 6.78
CA MET A 69 2.10 5.91 7.43
C MET A 69 3.25 6.05 6.43
N HIS A 70 4.06 7.10 6.58
CA HIS A 70 5.15 7.42 5.67
C HIS A 70 6.50 6.97 6.23
N PHE A 71 7.41 6.56 5.33
CA PHE A 71 8.82 6.37 5.64
C PHE A 71 9.50 7.73 5.87
N ASP A 72 10.28 7.86 6.95
CA ASP A 72 11.12 9.05 7.20
C ASP A 72 12.53 8.82 6.62
N PRO A 73 12.92 9.54 5.55
CA PRO A 73 14.23 9.37 4.93
C PRO A 73 15.40 9.94 5.77
N VAL A 74 15.10 10.75 6.80
CA VAL A 74 16.09 11.33 7.70
C VAL A 74 16.53 10.31 8.73
N THR A 75 15.59 9.64 9.40
CA THR A 75 15.92 8.59 10.38
C THR A 75 16.27 7.28 9.70
N GLY A 76 15.62 6.96 8.58
CA GLY A 76 15.86 5.73 7.83
C GLY A 76 15.49 4.46 8.59
N ASP A 77 14.64 4.59 9.62
CA ASP A 77 14.28 3.47 10.50
C ASP A 77 13.62 2.33 9.71
N ARG A 78 14.00 1.09 10.04
CA ARG A 78 13.37 -0.09 9.46
C ARG A 78 12.00 -0.34 10.09
N TRP A 79 11.07 -0.87 9.31
CA TRP A 79 9.80 -1.36 9.83
C TRP A 79 9.95 -2.43 10.93
N PRO A 80 9.14 -2.40 12.01
CA PRO A 80 8.31 -1.27 12.45
C PRO A 80 9.20 -0.23 13.16
N GLY A 81 9.26 0.99 12.62
CA GLY A 81 10.22 1.99 13.08
C GLY A 81 9.97 2.44 14.51
N HIS A 82 11.04 2.53 15.31
CA HIS A 82 11.06 3.28 16.56
C HIS A 82 12.41 4.00 16.70
N PRO A 83 12.45 5.20 17.31
CA PRO A 83 13.71 5.86 17.66
C PRO A 83 14.60 4.88 18.46
N GLY A 84 15.83 4.65 17.99
CA GLY A 84 16.78 3.76 18.64
C GLY A 84 16.86 2.33 18.07
N SER A 85 16.14 2.01 17.00
CA SER A 85 16.48 0.87 16.16
C SER A 85 17.82 1.18 15.46
N LEU A 86 18.93 0.80 16.09
CA LEU A 86 20.29 1.11 15.61
C LEU A 86 20.48 0.53 14.21
N PHE A 87 20.40 1.40 13.20
CA PHE A 87 20.79 1.07 11.84
C PHE A 87 22.10 1.78 11.50
N ILE A 88 23.15 0.98 11.26
CA ILE A 88 24.33 1.43 10.54
C ILE A 88 24.02 1.17 9.07
N VAL A 89 23.83 2.23 8.28
CA VAL A 89 23.69 2.09 6.83
C VAL A 89 25.04 1.57 6.28
N ILE A 90 25.13 0.28 5.98
CA ILE A 90 26.31 -0.31 5.34
C ILE A 90 26.02 -0.40 3.83
N GLY A 91 26.49 0.58 3.07
CA GLY A 91 26.35 0.61 1.63
C GLY A 91 27.17 1.73 1.01
N SER A 92 27.61 1.54 -0.23
CA SER A 92 28.33 2.56 -1.01
C SER A 92 27.39 3.61 -1.62
N ASP A 93 26.11 3.27 -1.81
CA ASP A 93 25.05 4.16 -2.31
C ASP A 93 23.93 4.29 -1.27
N LEU A 94 23.99 5.36 -0.47
CA LEU A 94 23.00 5.65 0.56
C LEU A 94 21.61 5.98 -0.02
N ASN A 95 21.52 6.45 -1.26
CA ASN A 95 20.24 6.77 -1.89
C ASN A 95 19.51 5.50 -2.31
N ALA A 96 20.23 4.54 -2.89
CA ALA A 96 19.68 3.22 -3.21
C ALA A 96 19.16 2.51 -1.95
N VAL A 97 19.90 2.57 -0.84
CA VAL A 97 19.46 1.98 0.43
C VAL A 97 18.20 2.66 0.99
N ARG A 98 18.08 3.99 0.89
CA ARG A 98 16.86 4.71 1.30
C ARG A 98 15.64 4.30 0.48
N GLU A 99 15.79 4.18 -0.83
CA GLU A 99 14.70 3.76 -1.71
C GLU A 99 14.26 2.32 -1.46
N GLU A 100 15.21 1.41 -1.18
CA GLU A 100 14.91 0.04 -0.76
C GLU A 100 14.09 0.02 0.53
N ARG A 101 14.49 0.82 1.53
CA ARG A 101 13.78 0.92 2.82
C ARG A 101 12.40 1.54 2.68
N ARG A 102 12.27 2.59 1.86
CA ARG A 102 10.97 3.17 1.51
C ARG A 102 10.07 2.09 0.90
N CYS A 103 10.56 1.29 -0.03
CA CYS A 103 9.79 0.17 -0.61
C CYS A 103 9.38 -0.86 0.44
N GLU A 104 10.28 -1.28 1.33
CA GLU A 104 9.95 -2.20 2.43
C GLU A 104 8.83 -1.63 3.32
N TRP A 105 8.91 -0.34 3.63
CA TRP A 105 7.90 0.36 4.42
C TRP A 105 6.53 0.39 3.71
N ASP A 106 6.53 0.74 2.42
CA ASP A 106 5.33 0.76 1.58
C ASP A 106 4.67 -0.61 1.48
N GLU A 107 5.47 -1.66 1.31
CA GLU A 107 4.99 -3.05 1.27
C GLU A 107 4.38 -3.46 2.61
N LYS A 108 5.06 -3.21 3.73
CA LYS A 108 4.56 -3.57 5.06
C LYS A 108 3.27 -2.84 5.42
N ALA A 109 3.18 -1.55 5.12
CA ALA A 109 1.95 -0.82 5.34
C ALA A 109 0.81 -1.28 4.41
N SER A 110 1.12 -1.67 3.17
CA SER A 110 0.14 -2.27 2.25
C SER A 110 -0.40 -3.60 2.80
N GLU A 111 0.49 -4.46 3.31
CA GLU A 111 0.12 -5.73 3.94
C GLU A 111 -0.82 -5.51 5.13
N GLN A 112 -0.56 -4.52 5.97
CA GLN A 112 -1.45 -4.18 7.09
C GLN A 112 -2.81 -3.67 6.62
N MET A 113 -2.86 -2.82 5.59
CA MET A 113 -4.13 -2.40 5.00
C MET A 113 -4.95 -3.60 4.46
N GLN A 114 -4.31 -4.51 3.72
CA GLN A 114 -4.95 -5.73 3.21
C GLN A 114 -5.43 -6.67 4.33
N LEU A 115 -4.66 -6.78 5.41
CA LEU A 115 -5.03 -7.58 6.58
C LEU A 115 -6.28 -7.02 7.25
N ILE A 116 -6.33 -5.70 7.48
CA ILE A 116 -7.47 -4.99 8.08
C ILE A 116 -8.72 -5.18 7.23
N GLU A 117 -8.61 -4.99 5.91
CA GLU A 117 -9.71 -5.21 4.97
C GLU A 117 -10.26 -6.63 5.07
N ARG A 118 -9.38 -7.64 5.03
CA ARG A 118 -9.75 -9.06 5.12
C ARG A 118 -10.41 -9.42 6.45
N ILE A 119 -9.87 -8.92 7.57
CA ILE A 119 -10.41 -9.15 8.90
C ILE A 119 -11.82 -8.56 9.01
N CYS A 120 -11.99 -7.31 8.59
CA CYS A 120 -13.28 -6.62 8.65
C CYS A 120 -14.33 -7.32 7.79
N LEU A 121 -14.02 -7.60 6.52
CA LEU A 121 -14.96 -8.19 5.57
C LEU A 121 -15.28 -9.66 5.86
N SER A 122 -14.46 -10.34 6.68
CA SER A 122 -14.80 -11.68 7.14
C SER A 122 -16.00 -11.71 8.10
N GLY A 123 -16.39 -10.57 8.67
CA GLY A 123 -17.47 -10.48 9.66
C GLY A 123 -17.15 -11.12 11.02
N ARG A 124 -15.94 -11.65 11.21
CA ARG A 124 -15.53 -12.39 12.42
C ARG A 124 -14.69 -11.57 13.40
N SER A 125 -14.39 -10.31 13.07
CA SER A 125 -13.58 -9.47 13.95
C SER A 125 -14.39 -9.07 15.18
N PRO A 126 -13.94 -9.37 16.40
CA PRO A 126 -14.58 -8.87 17.62
C PRO A 126 -14.45 -7.33 17.75
N GLN A 127 -13.61 -6.72 16.92
CA GLN A 127 -13.44 -5.27 16.84
C GLN A 127 -14.41 -4.61 15.85
N CYS A 128 -15.17 -5.38 15.06
CA CYS A 128 -16.21 -4.79 14.24
C CYS A 128 -17.30 -4.22 15.15
N THR A 129 -17.64 -2.94 14.97
CA THR A 129 -18.89 -2.43 15.52
C THR A 129 -20.03 -3.14 14.79
N PRO A 130 -21.02 -3.72 15.51
CA PRO A 130 -22.23 -4.20 14.87
C PRO A 130 -22.84 -3.03 14.10
N ARG A 131 -23.12 -3.21 12.82
CA ARG A 131 -23.99 -2.28 12.11
C ARG A 131 -25.36 -2.46 12.75
N GLU A 132 -25.79 -1.52 13.59
CA GLU A 132 -27.18 -1.46 14.02
C GLU A 132 -28.01 -1.34 12.75
N THR A 133 -28.73 -2.41 12.41
CA THR A 133 -29.73 -2.39 11.35
C THR A 133 -30.88 -1.53 11.85
N SER A 134 -30.89 -0.26 11.46
CA SER A 134 -32.07 0.60 11.51
C SER A 134 -32.98 0.30 10.32
#